data_AF-A0A942FBK5-F1
#
_entry.id   AF-A0A942FBK5-F1
#
_cell.length_a   1.000
_cell.length_b   1.000
_cell.length_c   1.000
_cell.angle_alpha   90.00
_cell.angle_beta   90.00
_cell.angle_gamma   90.00
#
_symmetry.space_group_name_H-M   'P 1'
#
loop_
_entity.id
_entity.type
_entity.pdbx_description
1 polymer ?
#
loop_
_entity_poly.entity_id
_entity_poly.type
_entity_poly.pdbx_seq_one_letter_code
_entity_poly.pdbx_strand_id
1 'polypeptide(L)'
;MRELQKMLHKSDLKRVCFLMFLLLLQIPQLLADNADSSSGKTKKFSVLPVPAFGYSPETKTYVGAVCLFTFRLGDPSNTRASNAKVEFNYTQRKQFIYEIGWNIFSKNERNFYQGKLHFSKFPDYFWGTGSFVPEKDKVQYSANRMFAECLGFHLIKKKWYIGASIRYIKYSNVNFLSGDFWTYRVLKFHEAVGFPGIALLRDTRDNILLTTKGMYLFTHVTNMYKPKDNYNYMVLDFRKYNTRWKIFTNSFQFKTVYSNCSNAFDMAAFGGDVTARGYYAGRYRSSLFLTLQKETKIRIYKRWAIAFFGGASFIGEANPSLSQYDLYDIFEIVGNVGSGIRFLIDRKENVNLRLDYAWGMNGNSGFYVAFGEAF
;
A
#
# COMPACT_ATOMS: atom_id res chain seq x y z
N MET A 1 24.67 -21.39 -10.80
CA MET A 1 23.65 -20.73 -11.66
C MET A 1 22.67 -21.74 -12.28
N ARG A 2 23.11 -22.79 -12.99
CA ARG A 2 22.21 -23.87 -13.48
C ARG A 2 21.61 -24.78 -12.38
N GLU A 3 22.31 -24.94 -11.25
CA GLU A 3 21.80 -25.69 -10.08
C GLU A 3 20.69 -24.93 -9.32
N LEU A 4 20.77 -23.59 -9.24
CA LEU A 4 19.75 -22.77 -8.57
C LEU A 4 18.41 -22.71 -9.34
N GLN A 5 18.46 -22.90 -10.66
CA GLN A 5 17.26 -22.96 -11.52
C GLN A 5 16.53 -24.32 -11.42
N LYS A 6 17.22 -25.40 -11.01
CA LYS A 6 16.60 -26.72 -10.83
C LYS A 6 15.84 -26.86 -9.50
N MET A 7 16.16 -26.03 -8.49
CA MET A 7 15.54 -26.09 -7.16
C MET A 7 14.17 -25.38 -7.03
N LEU A 8 13.71 -24.67 -8.07
CA LEU A 8 12.45 -23.90 -8.02
C LEU A 8 11.36 -24.55 -8.88
N HIS A 9 10.96 -25.78 -8.52
CA HIS A 9 9.75 -26.37 -9.07
C HIS A 9 8.51 -25.74 -8.40
N LYS A 10 7.35 -25.72 -9.08
CA LYS A 10 6.11 -25.08 -8.58
C LYS A 10 5.64 -25.63 -7.22
N SER A 11 6.05 -26.85 -6.86
CA SER A 11 5.83 -27.46 -5.54
C SER A 11 6.72 -26.84 -4.46
N ASP A 12 7.93 -26.43 -4.80
CA ASP A 12 8.95 -25.98 -3.86
C ASP A 12 8.73 -24.53 -3.45
N LEU A 13 8.24 -23.67 -4.34
CA LEU A 13 7.86 -22.30 -3.95
C LEU A 13 6.63 -22.29 -3.02
N LYS A 14 5.65 -23.18 -3.25
CA LYS A 14 4.52 -23.37 -2.33
C LYS A 14 5.00 -23.88 -0.96
N ARG A 15 5.95 -24.81 -0.94
CA ARG A 15 6.59 -25.30 0.29
C ARG A 15 7.39 -24.21 0.98
N VAL A 16 8.12 -23.35 0.27
CA VAL A 16 8.86 -22.23 0.85
C VAL A 16 7.90 -21.20 1.44
N CYS A 17 6.84 -20.80 0.73
CA CYS A 17 5.83 -19.89 1.29
C CYS A 17 5.09 -20.52 2.49
N PHE A 18 4.81 -21.83 2.46
CA PHE A 18 4.21 -22.56 3.56
C PHE A 18 5.16 -22.69 4.77
N LEU A 19 6.45 -22.93 4.54
CA LEU A 19 7.49 -22.95 5.57
C LEU A 19 7.70 -21.55 6.17
N MET A 20 7.70 -20.50 5.35
CA MET A 20 7.71 -19.11 5.84
C MET A 20 6.46 -18.79 6.64
N PHE A 21 5.28 -19.27 6.23
CA PHE A 21 4.04 -19.13 6.98
C PHE A 21 4.09 -19.89 8.32
N LEU A 22 4.63 -21.10 8.36
CA LEU A 22 4.86 -21.85 9.60
C LEU A 22 5.88 -21.15 10.51
N LEU A 23 6.96 -20.59 9.95
CA LEU A 23 7.93 -19.77 10.69
C LEU A 23 7.27 -18.52 11.27
N LEU A 24 6.38 -17.86 10.53
CA LEU A 24 5.62 -16.71 10.99
C LEU A 24 4.60 -17.08 12.09
N LEU A 25 4.01 -18.28 12.04
CA LEU A 25 3.13 -18.82 13.09
C LEU A 25 3.88 -19.15 14.39
N GLN A 26 5.20 -19.35 14.34
CA GLN A 26 6.03 -19.58 15.53
C GLN A 26 6.48 -18.28 16.22
N ILE A 27 6.37 -17.13 15.54
CA ILE A 27 6.76 -15.82 16.11
C ILE A 27 5.97 -15.47 17.38
N PRO A 28 4.63 -15.68 17.47
CA PRO A 28 3.89 -15.43 18.71
C PRO A 28 4.38 -16.27 19.90
N GLN A 29 4.75 -17.54 19.67
CA GLN A 29 5.29 -18.43 20.70
C GLN A 29 6.69 -17.98 21.17
N LEU A 30 7.57 -17.64 20.22
CA LEU A 30 8.90 -17.06 20.52
C LEU A 30 8.83 -15.72 21.26
N LEU A 31 7.79 -14.91 21.01
CA LEU A 31 7.55 -13.65 21.70
C LEU A 31 6.91 -13.85 23.08
N ALA A 32 6.11 -14.90 23.26
CA ALA A 32 5.52 -15.28 24.54
C ALA A 32 6.58 -15.83 25.52
N ASP A 33 7.48 -16.71 25.06
CA ASP A 33 8.55 -17.28 25.90
C ASP A 33 9.54 -16.21 26.40
N ASN A 34 9.71 -15.12 25.66
CA ASN A 34 10.55 -13.98 26.08
C ASN A 34 9.82 -13.00 27.03
N ALA A 35 8.50 -13.11 27.21
CA ALA A 35 7.71 -12.18 28.01
C ALA A 35 7.65 -12.56 29.51
N ASP A 36 7.91 -13.83 29.85
CA ASP A 36 7.74 -14.39 31.20
C ASP A 36 8.90 -14.12 32.18
N SER A 37 9.95 -13.41 31.76
CA SER A 37 11.14 -13.15 32.60
C SER A 37 11.28 -11.71 33.13
N SER A 38 10.20 -10.93 33.23
CA SER A 38 10.28 -9.64 33.98
C SER A 38 8.97 -9.16 34.57
N SER A 39 8.93 -9.13 35.90
CA SER A 39 7.90 -8.51 36.73
C SER A 39 7.84 -6.99 36.51
N GLY A 40 6.66 -6.47 36.19
CA GLY A 40 6.41 -5.03 36.11
C GLY A 40 5.23 -4.71 35.19
N LYS A 41 4.12 -4.23 35.77
CA LYS A 41 2.83 -3.91 35.13
C LYS A 41 2.95 -2.88 33.99
N THR A 42 3.42 -3.31 32.83
CA THR A 42 3.18 -2.64 31.55
C THR A 42 2.57 -3.68 30.62
N LYS A 43 1.40 -3.42 30.04
CA LYS A 43 0.80 -4.34 29.05
C LYS A 43 1.75 -4.43 27.86
N LYS A 44 2.59 -5.48 27.82
CA LYS A 44 3.60 -5.71 26.77
C LYS A 44 2.96 -6.07 25.42
N PHE A 45 1.72 -6.55 25.45
CA PHE A 45 0.96 -7.02 24.29
C PHE A 45 -0.53 -6.66 24.45
N SER A 46 -1.15 -6.21 23.37
CA SER A 46 -2.56 -5.84 23.29
C SER A 46 -3.17 -6.40 22.01
N VAL A 47 -4.37 -6.95 22.12
CA VAL A 47 -5.16 -7.47 20.99
C VAL A 47 -6.46 -6.69 20.95
N LEU A 48 -6.82 -6.18 19.79
CA LEU A 48 -8.03 -5.41 19.56
C LEU A 48 -8.75 -5.93 18.31
N PRO A 49 -9.73 -6.83 18.47
CA PRO A 49 -10.63 -7.19 17.39
C PRO A 49 -11.63 -6.05 17.14
N VAL A 50 -11.79 -5.65 15.89
CA VAL A 50 -12.69 -4.57 15.48
C VAL A 50 -13.46 -5.02 14.24
N PRO A 51 -14.78 -4.75 14.15
CA PRO A 51 -15.49 -4.92 12.89
C PRO A 51 -14.87 -3.99 11.83
N ALA A 52 -14.62 -4.54 10.64
CA ALA A 52 -14.18 -3.78 9.48
C ALA A 52 -15.39 -3.51 8.59
N PHE A 53 -15.52 -2.27 8.12
CA PHE A 53 -16.52 -1.89 7.14
C PHE A 53 -16.05 -0.66 6.38
N GLY A 54 -16.57 -0.50 5.18
CA GLY A 54 -16.26 0.66 4.38
C GLY A 54 -16.96 0.64 3.04
N TYR A 55 -16.61 1.62 2.22
CA TYR A 55 -17.12 1.76 0.88
C TYR A 55 -16.04 2.31 -0.03
N SER A 56 -15.93 1.78 -1.25
CA SER A 56 -15.11 2.39 -2.30
C SER A 56 -15.69 2.08 -3.69
N PRO A 57 -15.27 2.77 -4.76
CA PRO A 57 -15.64 2.42 -6.13
C PRO A 57 -15.32 0.95 -6.49
N GLU A 58 -14.19 0.44 -5.98
CA GLU A 58 -13.64 -0.90 -6.22
C GLU A 58 -14.42 -1.98 -5.48
N THR A 59 -14.82 -1.71 -4.24
CA THR A 59 -15.42 -2.72 -3.36
C THR A 59 -16.93 -2.60 -3.24
N LYS A 60 -17.47 -1.41 -3.54
CA LYS A 60 -18.77 -0.95 -3.02
C LYS A 60 -18.78 -1.13 -1.50
N THR A 61 -19.91 -1.46 -0.88
CA THR A 61 -19.93 -1.71 0.55
C THR A 61 -19.14 -2.99 0.87
N TYR A 62 -18.30 -2.96 1.88
CA TYR A 62 -17.71 -4.16 2.45
C TYR A 62 -17.93 -4.25 3.95
N VAL A 63 -17.95 -5.48 4.44
CA VAL A 63 -18.00 -5.84 5.85
C VAL A 63 -16.97 -6.92 6.13
N GLY A 64 -16.46 -6.95 7.34
CA GLY A 64 -15.35 -7.81 7.69
C GLY A 64 -14.96 -7.69 9.14
N ALA A 65 -13.77 -8.20 9.43
CA ALA A 65 -13.16 -8.10 10.74
C ALA A 65 -11.66 -7.85 10.59
N VAL A 66 -11.14 -7.00 11.47
CA VAL A 66 -9.71 -6.80 11.62
C VAL A 66 -9.32 -7.09 13.06
N CYS A 67 -8.26 -7.85 13.25
CA CYS A 67 -7.62 -8.00 14.55
C CYS A 67 -6.31 -7.22 14.54
N LEU A 68 -6.21 -6.23 15.43
CA LEU A 68 -5.02 -5.43 15.61
C LEU A 68 -4.21 -5.95 16.80
N PHE A 69 -2.92 -6.13 16.59
CA PHE A 69 -1.96 -6.55 17.60
C PHE A 69 -1.00 -5.40 17.83
N THR A 70 -0.86 -4.94 19.08
CA THR A 70 0.06 -3.87 19.46
C THR A 70 0.97 -4.36 20.56
N PHE A 71 2.27 -4.21 20.40
CA PHE A 71 3.26 -4.67 21.37
C PHE A 71 4.54 -3.84 21.33
N ARG A 72 5.44 -4.03 22.28
CA ARG A 72 6.71 -3.29 22.32
C ARG A 72 7.85 -4.19 22.77
N LEU A 73 8.94 -4.20 22.00
CA LEU A 73 10.13 -5.03 22.23
C LEU A 73 11.27 -4.29 22.96
N GLY A 74 10.99 -3.10 23.50
CA GLY A 74 11.98 -2.23 24.14
C GLY A 74 11.32 -1.22 25.08
N ASP A 75 12.12 -0.27 25.59
CA ASP A 75 11.64 0.75 26.51
C ASP A 75 10.71 1.77 25.79
N PRO A 76 9.55 2.13 26.36
CA PRO A 76 8.65 3.13 25.79
C PRO A 76 9.28 4.51 25.51
N SER A 77 10.33 4.89 26.24
CA SER A 77 11.04 6.16 26.07
C SER A 77 11.77 6.28 24.73
N ASN A 78 12.18 5.16 24.13
CA ASN A 78 13.03 5.15 22.94
C ASN A 78 12.60 4.18 21.84
N THR A 79 11.60 3.33 22.11
CA THR A 79 11.09 2.32 21.18
C THR A 79 9.59 2.54 20.95
N ARG A 80 9.21 2.87 19.71
CA ARG A 80 7.78 2.95 19.32
C ARG A 80 7.10 1.60 19.47
N ALA A 81 5.77 1.63 19.62
CA ALA A 81 4.98 0.41 19.62
C ALA A 81 5.01 -0.23 18.23
N SER A 82 5.29 -1.53 18.20
CA SER A 82 5.09 -2.39 17.05
C SER A 82 3.59 -2.65 16.87
N ASN A 83 3.17 -2.84 15.63
CA ASN A 83 1.81 -3.25 15.31
C ASN A 83 1.80 -4.36 14.26
N ALA A 84 0.77 -5.20 14.32
CA ALA A 84 0.40 -6.11 13.25
C ALA A 84 -1.11 -6.12 13.11
N LYS A 85 -1.59 -6.45 11.91
CA LYS A 85 -3.02 -6.62 11.62
C LYS A 85 -3.25 -7.90 10.84
N VAL A 86 -4.40 -8.50 11.10
CA VAL A 86 -4.98 -9.57 10.28
C VAL A 86 -6.40 -9.14 9.93
N GLU A 87 -6.71 -9.05 8.66
CA GLU A 87 -7.94 -8.43 8.14
C GLU A 87 -8.61 -9.35 7.13
N PHE A 88 -9.92 -9.55 7.30
CA PHE A 88 -10.77 -10.33 6.41
C PHE A 88 -11.96 -9.48 6.01
N ASN A 89 -12.17 -9.26 4.71
CA ASN A 89 -13.31 -8.50 4.20
C ASN A 89 -14.07 -9.31 3.14
N TYR A 90 -15.40 -9.21 3.21
CA TYR A 90 -16.32 -9.62 2.17
C TYR A 90 -17.06 -8.40 1.64
N THR A 91 -17.14 -8.26 0.33
CA THR A 91 -17.69 -7.04 -0.29
C THR A 91 -18.97 -7.34 -1.06
N GLN A 92 -19.76 -6.30 -1.30
CA GLN A 92 -21.00 -6.37 -2.08
C GLN A 92 -20.77 -6.88 -3.52
N ARG A 93 -19.53 -6.76 -4.03
CA ARG A 93 -19.11 -7.35 -5.31
C ARG A 93 -18.68 -8.82 -5.20
N LYS A 94 -19.03 -9.51 -4.10
CA LYS A 94 -18.68 -10.92 -3.82
C LYS A 94 -17.17 -11.18 -3.80
N GLN A 95 -16.43 -10.21 -3.28
CA GLN A 95 -14.98 -10.23 -3.23
C GLN A 95 -14.53 -10.79 -1.89
N PHE A 96 -13.48 -11.61 -1.89
CA PHE A 96 -12.80 -12.03 -0.67
C PHE A 96 -11.45 -11.36 -0.61
N ILE A 97 -11.17 -10.66 0.50
CA ILE A 97 -9.89 -10.00 0.76
C ILE A 97 -9.37 -10.50 2.10
N TYR A 98 -8.14 -11.00 2.09
CA TYR A 98 -7.39 -11.38 3.27
C TYR A 98 -6.05 -10.65 3.28
N GLU A 99 -5.77 -9.94 4.36
CA GLU A 99 -4.56 -9.13 4.48
C GLU A 99 -3.92 -9.29 5.84
N ILE A 100 -2.61 -9.52 5.84
CA ILE A 100 -1.76 -9.46 7.02
C ILE A 100 -0.77 -8.32 6.81
N GLY A 101 -0.62 -7.44 7.78
CA GLY A 101 0.38 -6.37 7.75
C GLY A 101 1.11 -6.26 9.07
N TRP A 102 2.39 -5.89 9.06
CA TRP A 102 3.16 -5.70 10.29
C TRP A 102 4.17 -4.57 10.17
N ASN A 103 4.45 -3.97 11.32
CA ASN A 103 5.49 -2.97 11.57
C ASN A 103 6.11 -3.31 12.92
N ILE A 104 7.30 -3.89 12.92
CA ILE A 104 7.96 -4.43 14.12
C ILE A 104 9.26 -3.66 14.36
N PHE A 105 9.30 -2.92 15.46
CA PHE A 105 10.50 -2.23 15.94
C PHE A 105 11.23 -3.10 16.95
N SER A 106 12.52 -3.34 16.74
CA SER A 106 13.38 -3.95 17.76
C SER A 106 13.75 -2.93 18.83
N LYS A 107 14.42 -3.39 19.90
CA LYS A 107 14.89 -2.54 21.00
C LYS A 107 15.69 -1.33 20.48
N ASN A 108 15.36 -0.14 20.99
CA ASN A 108 15.91 1.16 20.58
C ASN A 108 15.71 1.48 19.08
N GLU A 109 14.76 0.81 18.43
CA GLU A 109 14.51 0.85 16.99
C GLU A 109 15.76 0.61 16.13
N ARG A 110 16.69 -0.24 16.59
CA ARG A 110 17.90 -0.56 15.82
C ARG A 110 17.59 -1.29 14.51
N ASN A 111 16.60 -2.18 14.56
CA ASN A 111 16.06 -2.86 13.40
C ASN A 111 14.57 -2.56 13.29
N PHE A 112 14.08 -2.47 12.06
CA PHE A 112 12.68 -2.31 11.76
C PHE A 112 12.27 -3.29 10.68
N TYR A 113 11.17 -4.00 10.89
CA TYR A 113 10.65 -4.98 9.94
C TYR A 113 9.24 -4.58 9.56
N GLN A 114 9.00 -4.34 8.29
CA GLN A 114 7.66 -4.09 7.79
C GLN A 114 7.32 -5.09 6.71
N GLY A 115 6.04 -5.39 6.56
CA GLY A 115 5.61 -6.20 5.45
C GLY A 115 4.11 -6.34 5.35
N LYS A 116 3.71 -6.94 4.25
CA LYS A 116 2.33 -7.13 3.87
C LYS A 116 2.19 -8.44 3.11
N LEU A 117 1.21 -9.24 3.51
CA LEU A 117 0.68 -10.36 2.74
C LEU A 117 -0.76 -10.01 2.37
N HIS A 118 -1.11 -10.18 1.11
CA HIS A 118 -2.42 -9.85 0.61
C HIS A 118 -2.88 -10.94 -0.37
N PHE A 119 -4.06 -11.47 -0.11
CA PHE A 119 -4.75 -12.44 -0.94
C PHE A 119 -6.11 -11.88 -1.26
N SER A 120 -6.45 -11.88 -2.54
CA SER A 120 -7.79 -11.46 -2.93
C SER A 120 -8.26 -12.13 -4.20
N LYS A 121 -9.57 -12.26 -4.32
CA LYS A 121 -10.23 -12.78 -5.52
C LYS A 121 -11.44 -11.93 -5.79
N PHE A 122 -11.42 -11.19 -6.90
CA PHE A 122 -12.56 -10.36 -7.26
C PHE A 122 -12.61 -9.89 -8.70
N PRO A 123 -13.79 -9.42 -9.17
CA PRO A 123 -13.91 -8.62 -10.36
C PRO A 123 -13.36 -7.21 -10.18
N ASP A 124 -12.50 -6.79 -11.09
CA ASP A 124 -11.89 -5.47 -11.24
C ASP A 124 -12.27 -4.84 -12.59
N TYR A 125 -12.06 -3.53 -12.70
CA TYR A 125 -12.11 -2.82 -13.98
C TYR A 125 -10.71 -2.47 -14.50
N PHE A 126 -10.60 -2.42 -15.82
CA PHE A 126 -9.40 -2.00 -16.54
C PHE A 126 -9.79 -1.20 -17.78
N TRP A 127 -8.96 -0.25 -18.21
CA TRP A 127 -9.24 0.63 -19.35
C TRP A 127 -8.15 0.59 -20.43
N GLY A 128 -7.09 -0.20 -20.23
CA GLY A 128 -5.88 -0.13 -21.05
C GLY A 128 -4.66 0.35 -20.26
N THR A 129 -3.53 0.47 -20.95
CA THR A 129 -2.27 0.97 -20.40
C THR A 129 -1.90 2.32 -21.01
N GLY A 130 -1.08 3.09 -20.30
CA GLY A 130 -0.63 4.42 -20.71
C GLY A 130 -1.43 5.54 -20.06
N SER A 131 -1.18 6.76 -20.54
CA SER A 131 -1.89 7.98 -20.17
C SER A 131 -3.28 8.01 -20.81
N PHE A 132 -3.36 7.96 -22.13
CA PHE A 132 -4.61 8.24 -22.85
C PHE A 132 -5.53 7.01 -23.00
N VAL A 133 -6.25 6.68 -21.92
CA VAL A 133 -7.19 5.54 -21.89
C VAL A 133 -8.65 6.00 -21.67
N PRO A 134 -9.49 6.06 -22.73
CA PRO A 134 -10.84 6.60 -22.63
C PRO A 134 -11.79 5.67 -21.85
N GLU A 135 -12.86 6.24 -21.26
CA GLU A 135 -13.79 5.48 -20.42
C GLU A 135 -14.52 4.34 -21.16
N LYS A 136 -14.68 4.47 -22.48
CA LYS A 136 -15.31 3.45 -23.33
C LYS A 136 -14.53 2.13 -23.40
N ASP A 137 -13.23 2.15 -23.10
CA ASP A 137 -12.37 0.96 -23.15
C ASP A 137 -12.44 0.14 -21.85
N LYS A 138 -13.37 0.51 -20.95
CA LYS A 138 -13.59 -0.18 -19.68
C LYS A 138 -14.00 -1.63 -19.89
N VAL A 139 -13.20 -2.53 -19.37
CA VAL A 139 -13.43 -3.97 -19.32
C VAL A 139 -13.47 -4.45 -17.88
N GLN A 140 -14.30 -5.44 -17.62
CA GLN A 140 -14.39 -6.10 -16.33
C GLN A 140 -13.72 -7.47 -16.41
N TYR A 141 -12.79 -7.74 -15.51
CA TYR A 141 -12.11 -9.04 -15.41
C TYR A 141 -12.08 -9.49 -13.95
N SER A 142 -11.93 -10.78 -13.69
CA SER A 142 -11.68 -11.31 -12.36
C SER A 142 -10.34 -12.03 -12.32
N ALA A 143 -9.60 -11.89 -11.22
CA ALA A 143 -8.35 -12.59 -11.01
C ALA A 143 -8.15 -12.98 -9.54
N ASN A 144 -7.37 -14.04 -9.31
CA ASN A 144 -6.81 -14.36 -8.02
C ASN A 144 -5.47 -13.62 -7.88
N ARG A 145 -5.39 -12.72 -6.91
CA ARG A 145 -4.20 -11.93 -6.57
C ARG A 145 -3.55 -12.47 -5.29
N MET A 146 -2.25 -12.68 -5.36
CA MET A 146 -1.39 -12.86 -4.20
C MET A 146 -0.28 -11.82 -4.27
N PHE A 147 -0.03 -11.15 -3.16
CA PHE A 147 1.02 -10.16 -3.02
C PHE A 147 1.70 -10.35 -1.68
N ALA A 148 3.02 -10.40 -1.68
CA ALA A 148 3.82 -10.43 -0.47
C ALA A 148 4.97 -9.45 -0.61
N GLU A 149 5.21 -8.64 0.40
CA GLU A 149 6.37 -7.77 0.45
C GLU A 149 6.89 -7.73 1.89
N CYS A 150 8.17 -8.05 2.05
CA CYS A 150 8.84 -8.08 3.34
C CYS A 150 10.09 -7.21 3.23
N LEU A 151 10.24 -6.25 4.14
CA LEU A 151 11.42 -5.39 4.22
C LEU A 151 12.01 -5.46 5.63
N GLY A 152 13.32 -5.66 5.69
CA GLY A 152 14.11 -5.57 6.92
C GLY A 152 15.07 -4.40 6.85
N PHE A 153 15.04 -3.56 7.86
CA PHE A 153 15.80 -2.31 7.94
C PHE A 153 16.75 -2.31 9.13
N HIS A 154 17.91 -1.70 8.96
CA HIS A 154 18.87 -1.42 10.00
C HIS A 154 19.09 0.10 10.13
N LEU A 155 19.09 0.60 11.37
CA LEU A 155 19.31 2.00 11.70
C LEU A 155 20.78 2.36 11.46
N ILE A 156 21.03 3.34 10.58
CA ILE A 156 22.37 3.88 10.37
C ILE A 156 22.62 5.06 11.32
N LYS A 157 21.76 6.08 11.26
CA LYS A 157 21.94 7.33 12.02
C LYS A 157 20.65 8.12 12.09
N LYS A 158 20.29 8.66 13.27
CA LYS A 158 19.21 9.65 13.44
C LYS A 158 17.93 9.33 12.63
N LYS A 159 17.33 8.16 12.88
CA LYS A 159 16.11 7.66 12.20
C LYS A 159 16.25 7.40 10.70
N TRP A 160 17.47 7.39 10.15
CA TRP A 160 17.75 6.86 8.81
C TRP A 160 18.04 5.37 8.88
N TYR A 161 17.36 4.63 8.04
CA TYR A 161 17.43 3.19 7.92
C TYR A 161 17.79 2.80 6.50
N ILE A 162 18.67 1.81 6.35
CA ILE A 162 18.87 1.08 5.10
C ILE A 162 18.30 -0.31 5.25
N GLY A 163 17.70 -0.86 4.20
CA GLY A 163 17.04 -2.15 4.27
C GLY A 163 17.15 -2.96 3.00
N ALA A 164 16.91 -4.26 3.18
CA ALA A 164 16.75 -5.23 2.12
C ALA A 164 15.30 -5.71 2.07
N SER A 165 14.87 -6.20 0.91
CA SER A 165 13.48 -6.60 0.70
C SER A 165 13.33 -7.76 -0.27
N ILE A 166 12.23 -8.48 -0.08
CA ILE A 166 11.72 -9.50 -1.00
C ILE A 166 10.29 -9.11 -1.34
N ARG A 167 9.96 -9.10 -2.64
CA ARG A 167 8.63 -8.84 -3.17
C ARG A 167 8.17 -10.06 -3.96
N TYR A 168 6.90 -10.41 -3.86
CA TYR A 168 6.27 -11.47 -4.66
C TYR A 168 4.90 -11.00 -5.11
N ILE A 169 4.61 -11.23 -6.37
CA ILE A 169 3.32 -10.91 -6.96
C ILE A 169 2.88 -12.07 -7.84
N LYS A 170 1.61 -12.45 -7.70
CA LYS A 170 0.98 -13.47 -8.52
C LYS A 170 -0.44 -13.05 -8.87
N TYR A 171 -0.74 -13.03 -10.17
CA TYR A 171 -2.08 -12.96 -10.71
C TYR A 171 -2.35 -14.23 -11.51
N SER A 172 -3.39 -14.95 -11.11
CA SER A 172 -3.78 -16.23 -11.71
C SER A 172 -5.30 -16.27 -11.93
N ASN A 173 -5.77 -17.23 -12.74
CA ASN A 173 -7.19 -17.39 -13.06
C ASN A 173 -7.83 -16.08 -13.54
N VAL A 174 -7.18 -15.43 -14.52
CA VAL A 174 -7.65 -14.19 -15.11
C VAL A 174 -8.79 -14.52 -16.08
N ASN A 175 -10.00 -14.12 -15.73
CA ASN A 175 -11.22 -14.38 -16.50
C ASN A 175 -11.89 -13.06 -16.85
N PHE A 176 -12.18 -12.84 -18.13
CA PHE A 176 -12.91 -11.66 -18.58
C PHE A 176 -14.42 -11.86 -18.35
N LEU A 177 -15.05 -10.87 -17.70
CA LEU A 177 -16.50 -10.83 -17.47
C LEU A 177 -17.21 -9.96 -18.52
N SER A 178 -16.46 -9.04 -19.13
CA SER A 178 -16.81 -8.37 -20.37
C SER A 178 -15.58 -8.30 -21.27
N GLY A 179 -15.76 -8.10 -22.58
CA GLY A 179 -14.66 -8.09 -23.55
C GLY A 179 -13.95 -9.45 -23.69
N ASP A 180 -12.77 -9.44 -24.29
CA ASP A 180 -11.97 -10.65 -24.51
C ASP A 180 -10.47 -10.46 -24.26
N PHE A 181 -9.77 -11.59 -24.13
CA PHE A 181 -8.33 -11.64 -23.91
C PHE A 181 -7.52 -11.06 -25.08
N TRP A 182 -8.01 -11.17 -26.31
CA TRP A 182 -7.27 -10.78 -27.51
C TRP A 182 -7.10 -9.27 -27.59
N THR A 183 -8.09 -8.50 -27.11
CA THR A 183 -8.00 -7.05 -26.94
C THR A 183 -7.09 -6.67 -25.78
N TYR A 184 -7.12 -7.40 -24.66
CA TYR A 184 -6.41 -7.03 -23.42
C TYR A 184 -5.30 -8.01 -23.02
N ARG A 185 -4.40 -8.33 -23.96
CA ARG A 185 -3.30 -9.31 -23.78
C ARG A 185 -2.34 -9.01 -22.61
N VAL A 186 -2.33 -7.77 -22.15
CA VAL A 186 -1.55 -7.31 -20.99
C VAL A 186 -2.10 -7.81 -19.65
N LEU A 187 -3.39 -8.21 -19.60
CA LEU A 187 -4.04 -8.85 -18.46
C LEU A 187 -3.97 -10.37 -18.61
N LYS A 188 -2.81 -10.94 -18.28
CA LYS A 188 -2.56 -12.38 -18.32
C LYS A 188 -1.93 -12.87 -17.03
N PHE A 189 -1.85 -14.20 -16.88
CA PHE A 189 -1.10 -14.83 -15.80
C PHE A 189 0.24 -14.10 -15.57
N HIS A 190 0.47 -13.70 -14.33
CA HIS A 190 1.66 -12.97 -13.94
C HIS A 190 2.20 -13.58 -12.65
N GLU A 191 3.48 -13.87 -12.61
CA GLU A 191 4.17 -14.31 -11.41
C GLU A 191 5.59 -13.78 -11.47
N ALA A 192 5.98 -13.00 -10.46
CA ALA A 192 7.30 -12.42 -10.37
C ALA A 192 7.77 -12.35 -8.91
N VAL A 193 9.08 -12.49 -8.74
CA VAL A 193 9.77 -12.34 -7.45
C VAL A 193 10.79 -11.22 -7.56
N GLY A 194 10.70 -10.21 -6.70
CA GLY A 194 11.68 -9.15 -6.55
C GLY A 194 12.71 -9.50 -5.49
N PHE A 195 13.95 -9.73 -5.90
CA PHE A 195 15.08 -9.94 -4.99
C PHE A 195 16.43 -9.86 -5.74
N PRO A 196 17.44 -9.13 -5.24
CA PRO A 196 17.39 -8.30 -4.05
C PRO A 196 16.61 -7.01 -4.31
N GLY A 197 15.89 -6.52 -3.30
CA GLY A 197 15.41 -5.14 -3.28
C GLY A 197 16.10 -4.35 -2.18
N ILE A 198 16.45 -3.11 -2.47
CA ILE A 198 17.13 -2.18 -1.54
C ILE A 198 16.15 -1.08 -1.18
N ALA A 199 16.11 -0.70 0.10
CA ALA A 199 15.27 0.38 0.58
C ALA A 199 16.02 1.35 1.49
N LEU A 200 15.64 2.62 1.42
CA LEU A 200 16.07 3.66 2.36
C LEU A 200 14.81 4.25 2.99
N LEU A 201 14.81 4.35 4.32
CA LEU A 201 13.68 4.84 5.09
C LEU A 201 14.15 5.91 6.09
N ARG A 202 13.41 7.01 6.15
CA ARG A 202 13.46 7.96 7.26
C ARG A 202 12.06 8.26 7.74
N ASP A 203 11.74 7.82 8.94
CA ASP A 203 10.44 8.09 9.57
C ASP A 203 10.63 8.89 10.85
N THR A 204 10.12 10.12 10.85
CA THR A 204 10.14 11.07 11.96
C THR A 204 8.73 11.48 12.38
N ARG A 205 7.71 10.79 11.87
CA ARG A 205 6.32 11.04 12.23
C ARG A 205 6.12 10.76 13.71
N ASP A 206 5.31 11.61 14.34
CA ASP A 206 4.95 11.48 15.75
C ASP A 206 4.01 10.29 16.00
N ASN A 207 3.10 10.03 15.06
CA ASN A 207 2.19 8.90 15.09
C ASN A 207 1.93 8.42 13.66
N ILE A 208 1.93 7.11 13.42
CA ILE A 208 1.75 6.50 12.09
C ILE A 208 0.28 6.53 11.64
N LEU A 209 -0.68 6.48 12.58
CA LEU A 209 -2.12 6.42 12.33
C LEU A 209 -2.76 7.82 12.23
N LEU A 210 -2.22 8.79 12.97
CA LEU A 210 -2.66 10.18 12.95
C LEU A 210 -1.47 11.12 13.07
N THR A 211 -0.72 11.29 11.99
CA THR A 211 0.47 12.14 12.00
C THR A 211 0.07 13.62 12.12
N THR A 212 0.63 14.31 13.11
CA THR A 212 0.42 15.76 13.28
C THR A 212 1.67 16.56 12.91
N LYS A 213 2.85 15.94 12.99
CA LYS A 213 4.14 16.57 12.69
C LYS A 213 5.16 15.53 12.26
N GLY A 214 6.17 15.99 11.51
CA GLY A 214 7.28 15.15 11.08
C GLY A 214 7.25 14.89 9.59
N MET A 215 7.98 13.87 9.18
CA MET A 215 8.22 13.53 7.78
C MET A 215 8.43 12.03 7.62
N TYR A 216 8.00 11.52 6.48
CA TYR A 216 8.23 10.16 6.02
C TYR A 216 8.93 10.23 4.66
N LEU A 217 10.06 9.57 4.52
CA LEU A 217 10.74 9.38 3.25
C LEU A 217 11.03 7.89 3.10
N PHE A 218 10.50 7.29 2.05
CA PHE A 218 10.72 5.90 1.73
C PHE A 218 11.08 5.80 0.25
N THR A 219 12.19 5.15 -0.04
CA THR A 219 12.53 4.74 -1.40
C THR A 219 12.86 3.26 -1.41
N HIS A 220 12.44 2.58 -2.46
CA HIS A 220 12.61 1.15 -2.63
C HIS A 220 12.82 0.85 -4.11
N VAL A 221 13.83 0.06 -4.41
CA VAL A 221 14.17 -0.38 -5.76
C VAL A 221 14.40 -1.89 -5.75
N THR A 222 13.89 -2.61 -6.74
CA THR A 222 14.12 -4.05 -6.87
C THR A 222 14.06 -4.49 -8.32
N ASN A 223 14.88 -5.49 -8.64
CA ASN A 223 14.76 -6.25 -9.88
C ASN A 223 13.75 -7.37 -9.68
N MET A 224 12.72 -7.40 -10.52
CA MET A 224 11.66 -8.40 -10.53
C MET A 224 11.98 -9.46 -11.58
N TYR A 225 11.99 -10.72 -11.15
CA TYR A 225 12.30 -11.89 -11.97
C TYR A 225 11.04 -12.67 -12.29
N LYS A 226 10.75 -12.88 -13.59
CA LYS A 226 9.69 -13.79 -14.09
C LYS A 226 10.28 -14.71 -15.17
N PRO A 227 9.68 -15.87 -15.49
CA PRO A 227 10.33 -16.91 -16.29
C PRO A 227 10.82 -16.54 -17.70
N LYS A 228 10.37 -15.42 -18.29
CA LYS A 228 10.68 -15.05 -19.67
C LYS A 228 11.35 -13.68 -19.84
N ASP A 229 11.38 -12.86 -18.79
CA ASP A 229 11.79 -11.46 -18.89
C ASP A 229 11.92 -10.89 -17.47
N ASN A 230 12.69 -9.83 -17.25
CA ASN A 230 12.86 -9.18 -15.95
C ASN A 230 12.48 -7.71 -16.07
N TYR A 231 12.09 -7.09 -14.96
CA TYR A 231 11.75 -5.67 -14.96
C TYR A 231 12.18 -5.02 -13.66
N ASN A 232 12.36 -3.71 -13.71
CA ASN A 232 12.68 -2.88 -12.58
C ASN A 232 11.38 -2.39 -11.94
N TYR A 233 11.35 -2.38 -10.62
CA TYR A 233 10.29 -1.76 -9.85
C TYR A 233 10.90 -0.78 -8.86
N MET A 234 10.38 0.45 -8.85
CA MET A 234 10.88 1.52 -7.99
C MET A 234 9.73 2.31 -7.38
N VAL A 235 9.88 2.70 -6.12
CA VAL A 235 8.95 3.55 -5.39
C VAL A 235 9.75 4.63 -4.69
N LEU A 236 9.27 5.86 -4.76
CA LEU A 236 9.69 6.95 -3.89
C LEU A 236 8.43 7.60 -3.32
N ASP A 237 8.35 7.67 -1.99
CA ASP A 237 7.22 8.24 -1.24
C ASP A 237 7.77 9.19 -0.18
N PHE A 238 7.50 10.47 -0.38
CA PHE A 238 7.84 11.54 0.52
C PHE A 238 6.58 12.17 1.06
N ARG A 239 6.48 12.30 2.39
CA ARG A 239 5.36 12.92 3.07
C ARG A 239 5.84 13.88 4.14
N LYS A 240 5.18 15.03 4.26
CA LYS A 240 5.48 16.06 5.26
C LYS A 240 4.20 16.49 5.96
N TYR A 241 4.29 16.62 7.30
CA TYR A 241 3.15 16.96 8.13
C TYR A 241 3.50 18.13 9.04
N ASN A 242 2.56 19.07 9.16
CA ASN A 242 2.68 20.18 10.07
C ASN A 242 1.31 20.60 10.60
N THR A 243 1.17 20.64 11.93
CA THR A 243 -0.04 21.12 12.59
C THR A 243 0.17 22.52 13.14
N ARG A 244 -0.65 23.47 12.71
CA ARG A 244 -0.63 24.87 13.16
C ARG A 244 -1.82 25.15 14.08
N TRP A 245 -1.55 25.90 15.15
CA TRP A 245 -2.54 26.29 16.18
C TRP A 245 -3.32 25.12 16.81
N LYS A 246 -2.78 23.88 16.76
CA LYS A 246 -3.45 22.64 17.18
C LYS A 246 -4.78 22.33 16.47
N ILE A 247 -5.12 23.07 15.41
CA ILE A 247 -6.40 23.00 14.70
C ILE A 247 -6.18 22.56 13.25
N PHE A 248 -5.19 23.12 12.57
CA PHE A 248 -4.95 22.93 11.14
C PHE A 248 -3.78 21.98 10.91
N THR A 249 -4.06 20.72 10.59
CA THR A 249 -3.04 19.75 10.18
C THR A 249 -2.92 19.76 8.67
N ASN A 250 -1.75 20.16 8.17
CA ASN A 250 -1.43 20.12 6.75
C ASN A 250 -0.55 18.91 6.46
N SER A 251 -0.94 18.14 5.45
CA SER A 251 -0.25 16.98 4.93
C SER A 251 0.11 17.23 3.47
N PHE A 252 1.35 16.93 3.11
CA PHE A 252 1.83 16.99 1.73
C PHE A 252 2.43 15.64 1.37
N GLN A 253 2.16 15.15 0.17
CA GLN A 253 2.75 13.94 -0.38
C GLN A 253 3.30 14.19 -1.78
N PHE A 254 4.52 13.73 -2.00
CA PHE A 254 5.07 13.45 -3.31
C PHE A 254 5.28 11.94 -3.40
N LYS A 255 4.69 11.28 -4.40
CA LYS A 255 4.90 9.84 -4.60
C LYS A 255 5.10 9.54 -6.07
N THR A 256 6.10 8.73 -6.38
CA THR A 256 6.33 8.20 -7.71
C THR A 256 6.52 6.69 -7.66
N VAL A 257 6.00 6.01 -8.67
CA VAL A 257 6.20 4.58 -8.89
C VAL A 257 6.60 4.39 -10.34
N TYR A 258 7.70 3.66 -10.53
CA TYR A 258 8.16 3.24 -11.83
C TYR A 258 8.16 1.71 -11.91
N SER A 259 7.65 1.17 -13.00
CA SER A 259 7.70 -0.24 -13.32
C SER A 259 7.68 -0.43 -14.84
N ASN A 260 8.75 -0.93 -15.43
CA ASN A 260 8.75 -1.30 -16.86
C ASN A 260 8.17 -2.72 -17.09
N CYS A 261 7.29 -3.19 -16.22
CA CYS A 261 6.58 -4.45 -16.42
C CYS A 261 5.65 -4.35 -17.62
N SER A 262 5.78 -5.29 -18.57
CA SER A 262 4.87 -5.43 -19.71
C SER A 262 3.49 -6.01 -19.35
N ASN A 263 3.30 -6.49 -18.12
CA ASN A 263 2.01 -6.96 -17.63
C ASN A 263 1.36 -5.86 -16.78
N ALA A 264 0.13 -5.50 -17.11
CA ALA A 264 -0.57 -4.40 -16.45
C ALA A 264 -0.67 -4.59 -14.92
N PHE A 265 -0.67 -5.83 -14.41
CA PHE A 265 -0.84 -6.11 -12.98
C PHE A 265 0.25 -5.57 -12.06
N ASP A 266 1.48 -5.40 -12.54
CA ASP A 266 2.59 -4.81 -11.76
C ASP A 266 3.16 -3.55 -12.42
N MET A 267 2.42 -2.93 -13.32
CA MET A 267 2.65 -1.54 -13.74
C MET A 267 2.32 -0.57 -12.61
N ALA A 268 2.80 0.67 -12.74
CA ALA A 268 2.46 1.75 -11.82
C ALA A 268 0.96 2.05 -11.94
N ALA A 269 0.21 1.84 -10.85
CA ALA A 269 -1.25 1.97 -10.82
C ALA A 269 -1.67 3.26 -10.11
N PHE A 270 -2.44 4.10 -10.81
CA PHE A 270 -2.94 5.38 -10.32
C PHE A 270 -4.41 5.29 -9.87
N GLY A 271 -4.78 6.05 -8.84
CA GLY A 271 -6.13 6.10 -8.29
C GLY A 271 -6.26 5.49 -6.90
N GLY A 272 -7.51 5.27 -6.47
CA GLY A 272 -7.85 4.66 -5.19
C GLY A 272 -7.92 5.65 -4.02
N ASP A 273 -8.19 5.12 -2.83
CA ASP A 273 -8.52 5.88 -1.61
C ASP A 273 -7.32 6.57 -0.93
N VAL A 274 -6.10 6.18 -1.32
CA VAL A 274 -4.82 6.65 -0.76
C VAL A 274 -4.03 7.53 -1.74
N THR A 275 -3.92 7.13 -3.02
CA THR A 275 -2.96 7.76 -3.94
C THR A 275 -3.58 8.84 -4.81
N ALA A 276 -4.86 8.74 -5.21
CA ALA A 276 -5.57 9.76 -5.99
C ALA A 276 -7.10 9.56 -5.91
N ARG A 277 -7.66 9.99 -4.78
CA ARG A 277 -9.09 9.94 -4.52
C ARG A 277 -9.86 10.67 -5.62
N GLY A 278 -10.95 10.05 -6.07
CA GLY A 278 -11.75 10.50 -7.21
C GLY A 278 -11.60 9.58 -8.42
N TYR A 279 -10.52 8.80 -8.48
CA TYR A 279 -10.28 7.81 -9.53
C TYR A 279 -10.37 6.39 -8.97
N TYR A 280 -10.87 5.46 -9.79
CA TYR A 280 -10.82 4.02 -9.49
C TYR A 280 -9.35 3.58 -9.33
N ALA A 281 -9.06 2.68 -8.39
CA ALA A 281 -7.72 2.17 -8.16
C ALA A 281 -7.20 1.41 -9.40
N GLY A 282 -6.18 1.96 -10.05
CA GLY A 282 -5.70 1.47 -11.34
C GLY A 282 -6.51 1.96 -12.54
N ARG A 283 -7.24 3.09 -12.41
CA ARG A 283 -7.92 3.75 -13.54
C ARG A 283 -6.96 4.04 -14.68
N TYR A 284 -5.73 4.40 -14.33
CA TYR A 284 -4.60 4.46 -15.25
C TYR A 284 -3.51 3.51 -14.78
N ARG A 285 -2.92 2.77 -15.70
CA ARG A 285 -1.79 1.88 -15.48
C ARG A 285 -0.72 2.19 -16.51
N SER A 286 0.43 2.65 -16.06
CA SER A 286 1.53 3.01 -16.95
C SER A 286 2.87 2.61 -16.35
N SER A 287 3.96 2.76 -17.10
CA SER A 287 5.28 2.44 -16.57
C SER A 287 5.79 3.48 -15.55
N LEU A 288 5.26 4.70 -15.57
CA LEU A 288 5.57 5.74 -14.60
C LEU A 288 4.29 6.48 -14.17
N PHE A 289 4.13 6.70 -12.87
CA PHE A 289 3.27 7.78 -12.39
C PHE A 289 3.99 8.59 -11.31
N LEU A 290 3.67 9.87 -11.24
CA LEU A 290 4.06 10.80 -10.18
C LEU A 290 2.79 11.49 -9.68
N THR A 291 2.64 11.64 -8.37
CA THR A 291 1.53 12.38 -7.76
C THR A 291 2.04 13.36 -6.71
N LEU A 292 1.44 14.55 -6.74
CA LEU A 292 1.59 15.60 -5.75
C LEU A 292 0.23 15.81 -5.09
N GLN A 293 0.16 15.61 -3.78
CA GLN A 293 -1.08 15.81 -3.03
C GLN A 293 -0.88 16.71 -1.83
N LYS A 294 -1.91 17.49 -1.54
CA LYS A 294 -2.03 18.29 -0.33
C LYS A 294 -3.38 18.01 0.31
N GLU A 295 -3.37 17.85 1.63
CA GLU A 295 -4.57 17.79 2.44
C GLU A 295 -4.44 18.72 3.63
N THR A 296 -5.50 19.46 3.90
CA THR A 296 -5.64 20.31 5.09
C THR A 296 -6.82 19.82 5.90
N LYS A 297 -6.54 19.31 7.10
CA LYS A 297 -7.52 18.86 8.07
C LYS A 297 -7.72 19.94 9.14
N ILE A 298 -8.98 20.26 9.42
CA ILE A 298 -9.40 21.29 10.36
C ILE A 298 -10.19 20.59 11.47
N ARG A 299 -9.67 20.59 12.69
CA ARG A 299 -10.39 20.08 13.85
C ARG A 299 -11.48 21.06 14.25
N ILE A 300 -12.74 20.65 14.14
CA ILE A 300 -13.89 21.51 14.43
C ILE A 300 -14.25 21.42 15.90
N TYR A 301 -14.67 20.24 16.36
CA TYR A 301 -15.18 20.08 17.72
C TYR A 301 -14.96 18.67 18.23
N LYS A 302 -14.31 18.55 19.39
CA LYS A 302 -14.02 17.27 20.07
C LYS A 302 -13.43 16.24 19.11
N ARG A 303 -14.25 15.29 18.63
CA ARG A 303 -13.87 14.15 17.78
C ARG A 303 -14.06 14.42 16.28
N TRP A 304 -14.67 15.55 15.92
CA TRP A 304 -15.01 15.88 14.54
C TRP A 304 -13.95 16.77 13.91
N ALA A 305 -13.58 16.44 12.68
CA ALA A 305 -12.77 17.28 11.82
C ALA A 305 -13.29 17.21 10.38
N ILE A 306 -12.95 18.22 9.60
CA ILE A 306 -13.14 18.23 8.14
C ILE A 306 -11.78 18.23 7.46
N ALA A 307 -11.71 17.68 6.26
CA ALA A 307 -10.51 17.68 5.43
C ALA A 307 -10.86 18.20 4.04
N PHE A 308 -9.98 19.02 3.50
CA PHE A 308 -9.98 19.42 2.10
C PHE A 308 -8.68 18.95 1.48
N PHE A 309 -8.75 18.32 0.30
CA PHE A 309 -7.58 17.77 -0.34
C PHE A 309 -7.64 17.96 -1.85
N GLY A 310 -6.47 17.94 -2.46
CA GLY A 310 -6.34 17.95 -3.91
C GLY A 310 -4.93 17.65 -4.34
N GLY A 311 -4.76 17.39 -5.62
CA GLY A 311 -3.48 17.02 -6.19
C GLY A 311 -3.44 17.08 -7.70
N ALA A 312 -2.23 16.98 -8.22
CA ALA A 312 -1.93 16.86 -9.63
C ALA A 312 -0.99 15.67 -9.83
N SER A 313 -1.21 14.92 -10.89
CA SER A 313 -0.48 13.69 -11.15
C SER A 313 -0.10 13.58 -12.61
N PHE A 314 1.10 13.06 -12.85
CA PHE A 314 1.68 12.86 -14.16
C PHE A 314 1.71 11.37 -14.41
N ILE A 315 1.11 10.92 -15.50
CA ILE A 315 1.02 9.51 -15.89
C ILE A 315 1.65 9.40 -17.26
N GLY A 316 2.59 8.49 -17.44
CA GLY A 316 3.19 8.32 -18.75
C GLY A 316 4.12 7.14 -18.86
N GLU A 317 4.71 6.99 -20.03
CA GLU A 317 5.63 5.92 -20.33
C GLU A 317 7.07 6.40 -20.17
N ALA A 318 7.82 5.77 -19.27
CA ALA A 318 9.26 5.99 -19.15
C ALA A 318 9.99 5.15 -20.21
N ASN A 319 10.22 5.75 -21.40
CA ASN A 319 11.02 5.17 -22.46
C ASN A 319 12.36 5.93 -22.61
N PRO A 320 13.51 5.30 -22.33
CA PRO A 320 14.83 5.95 -22.38
C PRO A 320 15.35 6.23 -23.80
N SER A 321 14.65 5.80 -24.86
CA SER A 321 15.09 5.95 -26.26
C SER A 321 14.47 7.15 -27.00
N LEU A 322 13.74 8.02 -26.31
CA LEU A 322 13.02 9.15 -26.93
C LEU A 322 13.76 10.47 -26.81
N SER A 323 13.60 11.33 -27.83
CA SER A 323 14.20 12.66 -27.90
C SER A 323 13.51 13.64 -26.93
N GLN A 324 14.19 14.73 -26.57
CA GLN A 324 13.64 15.77 -25.66
C GLN A 324 12.32 16.40 -26.15
N TYR A 325 11.99 16.28 -27.43
CA TYR A 325 10.83 16.92 -28.05
C TYR A 325 9.52 16.12 -27.92
N ASP A 326 9.57 14.85 -27.50
CA ASP A 326 8.40 13.97 -27.36
C ASP A 326 7.79 13.95 -25.94
N LEU A 327 8.34 14.72 -25.00
CA LEU A 327 7.99 14.65 -23.58
C LEU A 327 6.56 15.11 -23.25
N TYR A 328 5.96 15.98 -24.06
CA TYR A 328 4.58 16.44 -23.85
C TYR A 328 3.52 15.43 -24.33
N ASP A 329 3.85 14.58 -25.30
CA ASP A 329 2.91 13.60 -25.87
C ASP A 329 2.88 12.27 -25.11
N ILE A 330 3.83 12.04 -24.19
CA ILE A 330 3.94 10.80 -23.40
C ILE A 330 3.37 10.91 -21.99
N PHE A 331 3.09 12.13 -21.50
CA PHE A 331 2.58 12.35 -20.14
C PHE A 331 1.20 13.03 -20.16
N GLU A 332 0.22 12.42 -19.51
CA GLU A 332 -1.05 13.09 -19.18
C GLU A 332 -1.00 13.63 -17.76
N ILE A 333 -1.43 14.88 -17.61
CA ILE A 333 -1.59 15.53 -16.32
C ILE A 333 -3.04 15.42 -15.89
N VAL A 334 -3.29 14.73 -14.78
CA VAL A 334 -4.61 14.58 -14.19
C VAL A 334 -4.68 15.22 -12.81
N GLY A 335 -5.74 15.99 -12.57
CA GLY A 335 -6.02 16.64 -11.30
C GLY A 335 -7.13 15.94 -10.51
N ASN A 336 -7.06 16.04 -9.19
CA ASN A 336 -8.17 15.65 -8.31
C ASN A 336 -8.37 16.66 -7.18
N VAL A 337 -9.62 16.79 -6.74
CA VAL A 337 -9.99 17.62 -5.58
C VAL A 337 -11.13 16.94 -4.82
N GLY A 338 -11.13 17.09 -3.50
CA GLY A 338 -12.18 16.51 -2.69
C GLY A 338 -12.22 17.09 -1.29
N SER A 339 -13.24 16.64 -0.55
CA SER A 339 -13.42 16.98 0.84
C SER A 339 -13.94 15.78 1.61
N GLY A 340 -13.83 15.82 2.92
CA GLY A 340 -14.35 14.76 3.75
C GLY A 340 -14.49 15.10 5.20
N ILE A 341 -15.22 14.25 5.90
CA ILE A 341 -15.45 14.32 7.33
C ILE A 341 -14.57 13.27 8.02
N ARG A 342 -14.06 13.60 9.20
CA ARG A 342 -13.30 12.72 10.07
C ARG A 342 -13.99 12.64 11.41
N PHE A 343 -14.19 11.42 11.90
CA PHE A 343 -14.66 11.16 13.25
C PHE A 343 -13.65 10.30 14.00
N LEU A 344 -13.10 10.84 15.10
CA LEU A 344 -12.14 10.15 15.96
C LEU A 344 -12.84 9.06 16.77
N ILE A 345 -12.83 7.83 16.24
CA ILE A 345 -13.45 6.65 16.86
C ILE A 345 -12.66 6.23 18.09
N ASP A 346 -11.35 6.01 17.92
CA ASP A 346 -10.46 5.62 19.02
C ASP A 346 -9.57 6.80 19.44
N ARG A 347 -9.79 7.27 20.67
CA ARG A 347 -9.02 8.37 21.27
C ARG A 347 -7.67 7.92 21.83
N LYS A 348 -7.51 6.64 22.16
CA LYS A 348 -6.27 6.10 22.72
C LYS A 348 -5.27 5.88 21.58
N GLU A 349 -5.72 5.21 20.52
CA GLU A 349 -4.87 4.85 19.38
C GLU A 349 -4.88 5.92 18.26
N ASN A 350 -5.69 6.98 18.41
CA ASN A 350 -5.86 8.06 17.44
C ASN A 350 -6.31 7.59 16.06
N VAL A 351 -7.39 6.81 16.00
CA VAL A 351 -7.93 6.29 14.74
C VAL A 351 -9.18 7.07 14.32
N ASN A 352 -9.13 7.65 13.13
CA ASN A 352 -10.28 8.31 12.51
C ASN A 352 -11.07 7.34 11.64
N LEU A 353 -12.40 7.48 11.62
CA LEU A 353 -13.23 7.08 10.51
C LEU A 353 -13.33 8.25 9.53
N ARG A 354 -13.11 7.95 8.26
CA ARG A 354 -13.03 8.90 7.17
C ARG A 354 -14.16 8.66 6.19
N LEU A 355 -14.88 9.73 5.87
CA LEU A 355 -15.86 9.78 4.79
C LEU A 355 -15.37 10.84 3.80
N ASP A 356 -14.88 10.42 2.65
CA ASP A 356 -14.34 11.30 1.61
C ASP A 356 -15.18 11.24 0.35
N TYR A 357 -15.39 12.39 -0.28
CA TYR A 357 -15.86 12.48 -1.65
C TYR A 357 -14.88 13.31 -2.48
N ALA A 358 -14.56 12.83 -3.67
CA ALA A 358 -13.58 13.46 -4.54
C ALA A 358 -14.00 13.38 -6.00
N TRP A 359 -13.63 14.42 -6.74
CA TRP A 359 -13.75 14.53 -8.18
C TRP A 359 -12.37 14.46 -8.83
N GLY A 360 -12.30 13.72 -9.92
CA GLY A 360 -11.21 13.77 -10.88
C GLY A 360 -11.68 14.38 -12.20
N MET A 361 -10.76 14.52 -13.14
CA MET A 361 -11.06 14.91 -14.51
C MET A 361 -11.87 13.84 -15.27
N ASN A 362 -12.42 14.21 -16.43
CA ASN A 362 -13.12 13.30 -17.35
C ASN A 362 -14.30 12.55 -16.70
N GLY A 363 -15.03 13.22 -15.79
CA GLY A 363 -16.21 12.64 -15.12
C GLY A 363 -15.88 11.62 -14.01
N ASN A 364 -14.61 11.44 -13.67
CA ASN A 364 -14.22 10.54 -12.58
C ASN A 364 -14.66 11.12 -11.23
N SER A 365 -15.21 10.28 -10.37
CA SER A 365 -15.50 10.62 -8.98
C SER A 365 -15.50 9.37 -8.10
N GLY A 366 -15.34 9.57 -6.80
CA GLY A 366 -15.27 8.50 -5.84
C GLY A 366 -15.75 8.92 -4.46
N PHE A 367 -16.57 8.07 -3.85
CA PHE A 367 -16.92 8.13 -2.44
C PHE A 367 -16.16 7.03 -1.69
N TYR A 368 -15.63 7.36 -0.50
CA TYR A 368 -14.80 6.46 0.28
C TYR A 368 -15.20 6.50 1.75
N VAL A 369 -15.36 5.32 2.36
CA VAL A 369 -15.47 5.14 3.81
C VAL A 369 -14.34 4.22 4.25
N ALA A 370 -13.45 4.73 5.11
CA ALA A 370 -12.23 4.01 5.52
C ALA A 370 -11.78 4.39 6.94
N PHE A 371 -11.01 3.51 7.58
CA PHE A 371 -10.33 3.80 8.84
C PHE A 371 -8.93 4.38 8.60
N GLY A 372 -8.49 5.28 9.46
CA GLY A 372 -7.21 5.98 9.35
C GLY A 372 -7.25 7.18 8.40
N GLU A 373 -6.07 7.62 7.97
CA GLU A 373 -5.88 8.73 7.03
C GLU A 373 -5.27 8.23 5.72
N ALA A 374 -5.42 8.99 4.62
CA ALA A 374 -4.79 8.67 3.34
C ALA A 374 -3.25 8.68 3.41
N PHE A 375 -2.68 9.60 4.20
CA PHE A 375 -1.25 9.90 4.23
C PHE A 375 -0.65 9.62 5.59
#